data_AF-A0AA48HN45-F1
#
_entry.id   AF-A0AA48HN45-F1
#
_cell.length_a   1.000
_cell.length_b   1.000
_cell.length_c   1.000
_cell.angle_alpha   90.00
_cell.angle_beta   90.00
_cell.angle_gamma   90.00
#
_symmetry.space_group_name_H-M   'P 1'
#
loop_
_entity.id
_entity.type
_entity.pdbx_description
1 polymer ?
#
loop_
_entity_poly.entity_id
_entity_poly.type
_entity_poly.pdbx_seq_one_letter_code
_entity_poly.pdbx_strand_id
1 'polypeptide(L)'
;MIFAGTTLRTWVPQKQRWDLAFLSAQGGHYPNFFGKWHNDHMQIEVRNQDAQGEFLSKIRFKDITAESFTWDMYQSRDEGKSWSLDSIIKAHRVN
;
A
#
# COMPACT_ATOMS: atom_id res chain seq x y z
N MET A 1 -24.39 3.30 2.83
CA MET A 1 -22.98 2.89 2.93
C MET A 1 -22.28 3.38 1.68
N ILE A 2 -21.26 4.22 1.80
CA ILE A 2 -20.43 4.68 0.68
C ILE A 2 -19.16 3.83 0.72
N PHE A 3 -18.89 3.05 -0.33
CA PHE A 3 -17.66 2.29 -0.43
C PHE A 3 -16.56 3.18 -0.99
N ALA A 4 -15.34 3.11 -0.42
CA ALA A 4 -14.18 3.82 -0.97
C ALA A 4 -13.60 3.08 -2.20
N GLY A 5 -13.74 1.75 -2.22
CA GLY A 5 -13.26 0.87 -3.27
C GLY A 5 -13.12 -0.56 -2.76
N THR A 6 -12.56 -1.43 -3.60
CA THR A 6 -12.27 -2.83 -3.27
C THR A 6 -10.83 -3.17 -3.66
N THR A 7 -10.16 -3.94 -2.81
CA THR A 7 -8.83 -4.50 -3.11
C THR A 7 -8.96 -6.00 -3.40
N LEU A 8 -8.47 -6.42 -4.55
CA LEU A 8 -8.22 -7.82 -4.87
C LEU A 8 -6.75 -8.12 -4.54
N ARG A 9 -6.49 -9.23 -3.84
CA ARG A 9 -5.12 -9.67 -3.53
C ARG A 9 -4.98 -11.17 -3.63
N THR A 10 -3.84 -11.62 -4.17
CA THR A 10 -3.52 -13.04 -4.31
C THR A 10 -2.07 -13.27 -3.89
N TRP A 11 -1.84 -14.27 -3.06
CA TRP A 11 -0.48 -14.74 -2.77
C TRP A 11 0.05 -15.50 -3.98
N VAL A 12 1.23 -15.13 -4.47
CA VAL A 12 1.91 -15.78 -5.59
C VAL A 12 3.12 -16.54 -5.05
N PRO A 13 3.03 -17.87 -4.82
CA PRO A 13 4.08 -18.64 -4.14
C PRO A 13 5.45 -18.55 -4.82
N GLN A 14 5.47 -18.54 -6.16
CA GLN A 14 6.71 -18.50 -6.95
C GLN A 14 7.47 -17.17 -6.78
N LYS A 15 6.75 -16.08 -6.51
CA LYS A 15 7.33 -14.75 -6.26
C LYS A 15 7.49 -14.44 -4.77
N GLN A 16 6.96 -15.30 -3.90
CA GLN A 16 6.88 -15.11 -2.45
C GLN A 16 6.38 -13.70 -2.07
N ARG A 17 5.31 -13.25 -2.73
CA ARG A 17 4.68 -11.96 -2.49
C ARG A 17 3.18 -11.99 -2.81
N TRP A 18 2.47 -11.00 -2.29
CA TRP A 18 1.11 -10.68 -2.68
C TRP A 18 1.14 -9.81 -3.94
N ASP A 19 0.37 -10.18 -4.96
CA ASP A 19 0.04 -9.30 -6.08
C ASP A 19 -1.37 -8.72 -5.79
N LEU A 20 -1.51 -7.39 -5.82
CA LEU A 20 -2.77 -6.71 -5.50
C LEU A 20 -3.18 -5.72 -6.60
N ALA A 21 -4.49 -5.50 -6.68
CA ALA A 21 -5.12 -4.46 -7.49
C ALA A 21 -6.23 -3.77 -6.69
N PHE A 22 -6.34 -2.46 -6.83
CA PHE A 22 -7.38 -1.67 -6.19
C PHE A 22 -8.34 -1.08 -7.23
N LEU A 23 -9.63 -1.26 -7.00
CA LEU A 23 -10.70 -0.65 -7.79
C LEU A 23 -11.37 0.43 -6.94
N SER A 24 -11.19 1.69 -7.34
CA SER A 24 -11.78 2.84 -6.64
C SER A 24 -13.27 2.97 -6.96
N ALA A 25 -14.06 3.34 -5.95
CA ALA A 25 -15.48 3.67 -6.14
C ALA A 25 -15.70 4.98 -6.92
N GLN A 26 -14.68 5.84 -7.03
CA GLN A 26 -14.71 7.07 -7.83
C GLN A 26 -14.42 6.80 -9.32
N GLY A 27 -14.20 5.53 -9.69
CA GLY A 27 -13.69 5.16 -11.01
C GLY A 27 -12.16 5.21 -11.01
N GLY A 28 -11.54 4.12 -11.44
CA GLY A 28 -10.09 3.97 -11.46
C GLY A 28 -9.67 2.56 -11.08
N HIS A 29 -8.78 2.00 -11.88
CA HIS A 29 -8.15 0.72 -11.61
C HIS A 29 -6.67 0.96 -11.39
N TYR A 30 -6.20 0.57 -10.21
CA TYR A 30 -4.80 0.69 -9.82
C TYR A 30 -4.22 -0.73 -9.75
N PRO A 31 -3.62 -1.23 -10.85
CA PRO A 31 -2.89 -2.48 -10.85
C PRO A 31 -1.48 -2.29 -10.26
N ASN A 32 -0.76 -3.39 -10.03
CA ASN A 32 0.67 -3.42 -9.72
C ASN A 32 1.08 -2.99 -8.31
N PHE A 33 0.30 -3.41 -7.32
CA PHE A 33 0.71 -3.35 -5.93
C PHE A 33 1.38 -4.68 -5.58
N PHE A 34 2.54 -4.62 -4.92
CA PHE A 34 3.26 -5.82 -4.50
C PHE A 34 3.48 -5.81 -3.00
N GLY A 35 2.87 -6.77 -2.30
CA GLY A 35 2.93 -6.88 -0.85
C GLY A 35 3.92 -7.96 -0.41
N LYS A 36 4.81 -7.65 0.53
CA LYS A 36 5.68 -8.63 1.18
C LYS A 36 5.71 -8.40 2.68
N TRP A 37 5.63 -9.50 3.44
CA TRP A 37 5.85 -9.45 4.88
C TRP A 37 7.35 -9.35 5.17
N HIS A 38 7.74 -8.38 5.99
CA HIS A 38 9.10 -8.17 6.45
C HIS A 38 9.09 -8.16 7.97
N ASN A 39 9.60 -9.23 8.59
CA ASN A 39 9.74 -9.39 10.04
C ASN A 39 8.46 -9.04 10.83
N ASP A 40 8.25 -7.75 11.13
CA ASP A 40 7.21 -7.14 11.96
C ASP A 40 6.14 -6.34 11.19
N HIS A 41 6.27 -6.17 9.87
CA HIS A 41 5.33 -5.37 9.09
C HIS A 41 5.02 -5.95 7.71
N MET A 42 3.84 -5.62 7.18
CA MET A 42 3.52 -5.79 5.76
C MET A 42 3.97 -4.55 4.99
N GLN A 43 4.80 -4.73 3.98
CA GLN A 43 5.20 -3.67 3.06
C GLN A 43 4.47 -3.86 1.73
N ILE A 44 3.84 -2.80 1.21
CA ILE A 44 3.28 -2.76 -0.15
C ILE A 44 4.05 -1.72 -0.96
N GLU A 45 4.54 -2.12 -2.11
CA GLU A 45 5.23 -1.24 -3.06
C GLU A 45 4.38 -1.00 -4.30
N VAL A 46 4.44 0.22 -4.81
CA VAL A 46 3.68 0.70 -5.97
C VAL A 46 4.57 1.62 -6.79
N ARG A 47 4.48 1.50 -8.12
CA ARG A 47 5.00 2.51 -9.04
C ARG A 47 3.84 3.38 -9.48
N ASN A 48 3.98 4.68 -9.25
CA ASN A 48 2.99 5.69 -9.58
C ASN A 48 3.54 6.67 -10.62
N GLN A 49 2.64 7.45 -11.20
CA GLN A 49 2.98 8.52 -12.13
C GLN A 49 2.10 9.73 -11.85
N ASP A 50 2.71 10.91 -11.76
CA ASP A 50 2.03 12.19 -11.66
C ASP A 50 2.54 13.19 -12.72
N ALA A 51 2.15 14.45 -12.61
CA ALA A 51 2.57 15.49 -13.54
C ALA A 51 4.09 15.80 -13.48
N GLN A 52 4.77 15.38 -12.42
CA GLN A 52 6.22 15.56 -12.21
C GLN A 52 7.02 14.34 -12.66
N GLY A 53 6.35 13.22 -12.99
CA GLY A 53 6.97 12.02 -13.53
C GLY A 53 6.62 10.76 -12.74
N GLU A 54 7.41 9.70 -12.95
CA GLU A 54 7.27 8.48 -12.16
C GLU A 54 7.81 8.67 -10.74
N PHE A 55 7.17 8.00 -9.78
CA PHE A 55 7.66 7.92 -8.41
C PHE A 55 7.29 6.57 -7.80
N LEU A 56 8.04 6.15 -6.78
CA LEU A 56 7.73 4.95 -6.01
C LEU A 56 6.98 5.34 -4.75
N SER A 57 6.02 4.52 -4.37
CA SER A 57 5.38 4.58 -3.07
C SER A 57 5.55 3.28 -2.33
N LYS A 58 5.75 3.39 -1.02
CA LYS A 58 5.92 2.27 -0.12
C LYS A 58 5.04 2.48 1.08
N ILE A 59 4.12 1.56 1.27
CA ILE A 59 3.18 1.52 2.36
C ILE A 59 3.66 0.49 3.37
N ARG A 60 3.70 0.84 4.65
CA ARG A 60 4.00 -0.09 5.74
C ARG A 60 2.81 -0.20 6.67
N PHE A 61 2.24 -1.40 6.77
CA PHE A 61 1.28 -1.75 7.81
C PHE A 61 2.03 -2.42 8.97
N LYS A 62 1.98 -1.80 10.14
CA LYS A 62 2.67 -2.24 11.36
C LYS A 62 1.73 -2.12 12.56
N ASP A 63 2.17 -2.62 13.71
CA ASP A 63 1.38 -2.62 14.95
C ASP A 63 -0.01 -3.26 14.77
N ILE A 64 -0.07 -4.31 13.94
CA ILE A 64 -1.34 -4.93 13.53
C ILE A 64 -1.88 -5.78 14.68
N THR A 65 -3.07 -5.42 15.16
CA THR A 65 -3.84 -6.19 16.14
C THR A 65 -5.22 -6.53 15.56
N ALA A 66 -6.07 -7.21 16.34
CA ALA A 66 -7.46 -7.42 15.96
C ALA A 66 -8.26 -6.11 15.83
N GLU A 67 -7.82 -5.05 16.52
CA GLU A 67 -8.57 -3.81 16.71
C GLU A 67 -7.93 -2.60 16.05
N SER A 68 -6.67 -2.68 15.63
CA SER A 68 -5.94 -1.53 15.11
C SER A 68 -4.79 -1.90 14.19
N PHE A 69 -4.33 -0.93 13.40
CA PHE A 69 -3.04 -0.95 12.74
C PHE A 69 -2.55 0.48 12.46
N THR A 70 -1.24 0.63 12.27
CA THR A 70 -0.63 1.85 11.74
C THR A 70 -0.28 1.65 10.27
N TRP A 71 -0.63 2.63 9.44
CA TRP A 71 -0.29 2.72 8.02
C TRP A 71 0.64 3.92 7.80
N ASP A 72 1.91 3.68 7.51
CA ASP A 72 2.83 4.72 7.06
C ASP A 72 2.96 4.67 5.53
N MET A 73 2.84 5.80 4.85
CA MET A 73 3.14 5.93 3.43
C MET A 73 4.40 6.76 3.22
N TYR A 74 5.31 6.23 2.42
CA TYR A 74 6.53 6.89 1.97
C TYR A 74 6.54 7.02 0.46
N GLN A 75 7.20 8.05 -0.04
CA GLN A 75 7.43 8.27 -1.46
C GLN A 75 8.91 8.44 -1.76
N SER A 76 9.32 8.04 -2.97
CA SER A 76 10.66 8.23 -3.50
C SER A 76 10.57 8.69 -4.95
N ARG A 77 11.33 9.74 -5.30
CA ARG A 77 11.47 10.26 -6.67
C ARG A 77 12.84 9.97 -7.29
N ASP A 78 13.67 9.20 -6.59
CA ASP A 78 15.05 8.87 -6.97
C ASP A 78 15.27 7.35 -7.02
N GLU A 79 14.24 6.63 -7.48
CA GLU A 79 14.25 5.16 -7.67
C GLU A 79 14.51 4.38 -6.37
N GLY A 80 14.06 4.91 -5.24
CA GLY A 80 14.15 4.26 -3.93
C GLY A 80 15.45 4.53 -3.18
N LYS A 81 16.31 5.43 -3.67
CA LYS A 81 17.55 5.82 -2.98
C LYS A 81 17.26 6.62 -1.70
N SER A 82 16.27 7.51 -1.73
CA SER A 82 15.77 8.23 -0.56
C SER A 82 14.24 8.13 -0.47
N TRP A 83 13.73 8.19 0.77
CA TRP A 83 12.31 8.05 1.06
C TRP A 83 11.86 9.21 1.94
N SER A 84 10.82 9.91 1.51
CA SER A 84 10.13 10.93 2.30
C SER A 84 8.85 10.36 2.86
N LEU A 85 8.58 10.61 4.14
CA LEU A 85 7.28 10.28 4.75
C LEU A 85 6.22 11.21 4.16
N ASP A 86 5.18 10.62 3.57
CA ASP A 86 4.05 11.35 3.02
C ASP A 86 2.92 11.45 4.05
N SER A 87 2.52 10.31 4.62
CA SER A 87 1.38 10.26 5.54
C SER A 87 1.49 9.12 6.56
N ILE A 88 0.80 9.30 7.68
CA ILE A 88 0.59 8.29 8.72
C ILE A 88 -0.90 8.23 9.02
N ILE A 89 -1.49 7.05 8.93
CA ILE A 89 -2.85 6.77 9.36
C ILE A 89 -2.83 5.75 10.49
N LYS A 90 -3.56 6.04 11.56
CA LYS A 90 -3.85 5.09 12.64
C LYS A 90 -5.29 4.66 12.51
N ALA A 91 -5.50 3.38 12.19
CA ALA A 91 -6.82 2.81 12.01
C ALA A 91 -7.23 2.05 13.27
N HIS A 92 -8.51 2.18 13.63
CA HIS A 92 -9.14 1.46 14.73
C HIS A 92 -10.45 0.87 14.24
N ARG A 93 -10.78 -0.34 14.70
CA ARG A 93 -12.08 -0.97 14.47
C ARG A 93 -13.17 -0.13 15.13
N VAL A 94 -14.25 0.13 14.40
CA VAL A 94 -15.47 0.76 14.93
C VAL A 94 -16.49 -0.35 15.13
N ASN A 95 -17.03 -0.45 16.35
CA ASN A 95 -18.08 -1.40 16.73
C ASN A 95 -19.47 -0.84 16.41
#